data_AF-A0A2M8NU75-F1
#
_entry.id   AF-A0A2M8NU75-F1
#
_cell.length_a   1.000
_cell.length_b   1.000
_cell.length_c   1.000
_cell.angle_alpha   90.00
_cell.angle_beta   90.00
_cell.angle_gamma   90.00
#
_symmetry.space_group_name_H-M   'P 1'
#
loop_
_entity.id
_entity.type
_entity.pdbx_description
1 polymer ?
#
loop_
_entity_poly.entity_id
_entity_poly.type
_entity_poly.pdbx_seq_one_letter_code
_entity_poly.pdbx_strand_id
1 'polypeptide(L)'
;MTTLPHMGICGIIGVSLLHQVYVEEIYPPDDAIAYHIIMPNGAVHQTDLQTPFSLSQTLITPSVHPDTTALNYHGGRLRGMREIEHLSDWAQPLSVMDKMVIIRSLGLAIHAMQLFGIAYSTVLSSAPLGDDWFVVCRRIALAIALPHIQHDKDGLPYDYDTHILQTAHLYHVSHENALPVSEWVTGIGGTVLHHVYDCVVYEDKLYLSSGGGDDQRNTIHQWSIEYPTQKG
;
A
#
# COMPACT_ATOMS: atom_id res chain seq x y z
N MET A 1 1.14 17.79 -0.90
CA MET A 1 0.79 16.92 0.23
C MET A 1 -0.28 17.62 1.05
N THR A 2 -1.38 16.94 1.34
CA THR A 2 -2.52 17.48 2.08
C THR A 2 -2.85 16.53 3.22
N THR A 3 -2.73 17.00 4.46
CA THR A 3 -3.05 16.23 5.66
C THR A 3 -4.53 16.37 5.99
N LEU A 4 -5.18 15.25 6.32
CA LEU A 4 -6.59 15.18 6.65
C LEU A 4 -6.81 15.22 8.18
N PRO A 5 -8.05 15.45 8.65
CA PRO A 5 -8.33 15.59 10.08
C PRO A 5 -8.13 14.31 10.90
N HIS A 6 -8.32 13.13 10.32
CA HIS A 6 -8.39 11.86 11.07
C HIS A 6 -7.14 10.97 10.86
N MET A 7 -7.08 9.89 11.63
CA MET A 7 -6.02 8.85 11.60
C MET A 7 -6.68 7.51 11.23
N GLY A 8 -5.94 6.53 10.72
CA GLY A 8 -6.47 5.23 10.32
C GLY A 8 -6.31 4.97 8.81
N ILE A 9 -7.41 4.58 8.15
CA ILE A 9 -7.40 4.23 6.73
C ILE A 9 -7.80 5.46 5.90
N CYS A 10 -7.09 5.66 4.79
CA CYS A 10 -7.36 6.73 3.84
C CYS A 10 -7.52 6.14 2.43
N GLY A 11 -8.69 6.32 1.83
CA GLY A 11 -9.02 5.85 0.49
C GLY A 11 -9.31 7.00 -0.48
N ILE A 12 -8.80 6.92 -1.71
CA ILE A 12 -9.21 7.86 -2.78
C ILE A 12 -10.46 7.28 -3.42
N ILE A 13 -11.57 8.03 -3.37
CA ILE A 13 -12.80 7.64 -4.07
C ILE A 13 -12.64 7.92 -5.57
N GLY A 14 -12.09 9.10 -5.90
CA GLY A 14 -11.76 9.46 -7.28
C GLY A 14 -11.33 10.91 -7.43
N VAL A 15 -10.85 11.23 -8.63
CA VAL A 15 -10.40 12.57 -9.02
C VAL A 15 -11.36 13.10 -10.10
N SER A 16 -11.90 14.30 -9.90
CA SER A 16 -12.74 14.94 -10.93
C SER A 16 -11.90 15.57 -12.04
N LEU A 17 -12.55 15.86 -13.17
CA LEU A 17 -11.94 16.59 -14.29
C LEU A 17 -11.48 18.02 -13.92
N LEU A 18 -11.91 18.55 -12.76
CA LEU A 18 -11.46 19.83 -12.21
C LEU A 18 -10.32 19.65 -11.19
N HIS A 19 -9.70 18.47 -11.12
CA HIS A 19 -8.66 18.08 -10.15
C HIS A 19 -9.10 18.16 -8.68
N GLN A 20 -10.39 17.97 -8.40
CA GLN A 20 -10.85 17.77 -7.03
C GLN A 20 -10.65 16.31 -6.64
N VAL A 21 -10.02 16.05 -5.51
CA VAL A 21 -9.81 14.69 -5.00
C VAL A 21 -10.87 14.40 -3.95
N TYR A 22 -11.68 13.37 -4.20
CA TYR A 22 -12.66 12.86 -3.25
C TYR A 22 -12.02 11.74 -2.45
N VAL A 23 -12.09 11.84 -1.13
CA VAL A 23 -11.36 10.97 -0.20
C VAL A 23 -12.32 10.50 0.88
N GLU A 24 -12.12 9.26 1.34
CA GLU A 24 -12.71 8.74 2.57
C GLU A 24 -11.64 8.48 3.63
N GLU A 25 -11.99 8.76 4.88
CA GLU A 25 -11.22 8.36 6.05
C GLU A 25 -12.05 7.40 6.89
N ILE A 26 -11.51 6.22 7.20
CA ILE A 26 -12.10 5.28 8.16
C ILE A 26 -11.20 5.29 9.40
N TYR A 27 -11.77 5.68 10.54
CA TYR A 27 -10.97 5.90 11.75
C TYR A 27 -11.49 5.11 12.96
N PRO A 28 -10.57 4.58 13.79
CA PRO A 28 -10.93 3.84 15.00
C PRO A 28 -11.52 4.77 16.08
N PRO A 29 -12.19 4.22 17.11
CA PRO A 29 -12.43 2.78 17.34
C PRO A 29 -13.70 2.24 16.67
N ASP A 30 -14.61 3.10 16.22
CA ASP A 30 -15.95 2.72 15.78
C ASP A 30 -16.06 2.51 14.25
N ASP A 31 -14.92 2.50 13.54
CA ASP A 31 -14.84 2.48 12.08
C ASP A 31 -15.72 3.56 11.43
N ALA A 32 -15.75 4.74 12.05
CA ALA A 32 -16.51 5.88 11.55
C ALA A 32 -15.89 6.40 10.25
N ILE A 33 -16.75 6.83 9.33
CA ILE A 33 -16.35 7.28 7.99
C ILE A 33 -16.59 8.78 7.84
N ALA A 34 -15.52 9.50 7.47
CA ALA A 34 -15.58 10.90 7.05
C ALA A 34 -15.26 11.00 5.55
N TYR A 35 -15.94 11.92 4.86
CA TYR A 35 -15.70 12.17 3.44
C TYR A 35 -15.13 13.59 3.26
N HIS A 36 -14.12 13.70 2.41
CA HIS A 36 -13.42 14.96 2.12
C HIS A 36 -13.37 15.24 0.61
N ILE A 37 -13.43 16.52 0.26
CA ILE A 37 -13.02 17.04 -1.04
C ILE A 37 -11.77 17.89 -0.84
N ILE A 38 -10.69 17.50 -1.51
CA ILE A 38 -9.48 18.30 -1.61
C ILE A 38 -9.54 19.08 -2.93
N MET A 39 -9.59 20.39 -2.80
CA MET A 39 -9.60 21.32 -3.94
C MET A 39 -8.21 21.41 -4.58
N PRO A 40 -8.08 21.84 -5.84
CA PRO A 40 -6.78 21.95 -6.52
C PRO A 40 -5.75 22.84 -5.81
N ASN A 41 -6.21 23.79 -5.00
CA ASN A 41 -5.38 24.68 -4.18
C ASN A 41 -4.98 24.05 -2.81
N GLY A 42 -5.35 22.79 -2.56
CA GLY A 42 -5.09 22.08 -1.32
C GLY A 42 -6.12 22.32 -0.20
N ALA A 43 -7.14 23.17 -0.41
CA ALA A 43 -8.18 23.37 0.59
C ALA A 43 -9.02 22.10 0.78
N VAL A 44 -9.30 21.76 2.04
CA VAL A 44 -10.06 20.56 2.41
C VAL A 44 -11.47 20.98 2.86
N HIS A 45 -12.48 20.41 2.21
CA HIS A 45 -13.88 20.52 2.63
C HIS A 45 -14.37 19.15 3.12
N GLN A 46 -15.06 19.11 4.25
CA GLN A 46 -15.57 17.89 4.87
C GLN A 46 -17.10 17.90 4.86
N THR A 47 -17.75 16.74 4.64
CA THR A 47 -19.21 16.61 4.87
C THR A 47 -19.54 16.39 6.34
N ASP A 48 -20.81 16.59 6.69
CA ASP A 48 -21.37 16.03 7.91
C ASP A 48 -21.16 14.50 7.90
N LEU A 49 -20.62 13.97 9.01
CA LEU A 49 -20.20 12.58 9.18
C LEU A 49 -21.21 11.57 8.60
N GLN A 50 -20.70 10.50 7.98
CA GLN A 50 -21.47 9.39 7.38
C GLN A 50 -22.31 9.70 6.12
N THR A 51 -22.43 10.94 5.67
CA THR A 51 -23.14 11.23 4.40
C THR A 51 -22.13 11.38 3.26
N PRO A 52 -22.12 10.48 2.26
CA PRO A 52 -21.24 10.61 1.09
C PRO A 52 -21.61 11.84 0.26
N PHE A 53 -20.62 12.43 -0.40
CA PHE A 53 -20.90 13.43 -1.43
C PHE A 53 -21.74 12.84 -2.56
N SER A 54 -22.57 13.68 -3.18
CA SER A 54 -23.11 13.35 -4.50
C SER A 54 -21.96 13.40 -5.51
N LEU A 55 -21.47 12.23 -5.91
CA LEU A 55 -20.34 12.10 -6.83
C LEU A 55 -20.80 12.28 -8.28
N SER A 56 -19.96 12.94 -9.09
CA SER A 56 -20.14 12.94 -10.54
C SER A 56 -19.96 11.53 -11.10
N GLN A 57 -20.65 11.20 -12.19
CA GLN A 57 -20.43 9.94 -12.92
C GLN A 57 -19.09 9.89 -13.65
N THR A 58 -18.35 11.01 -13.71
CA THR A 58 -17.12 11.15 -14.51
C THR A 58 -15.85 11.22 -13.66
N LEU A 59 -15.81 10.55 -12.50
CA LEU A 59 -14.61 10.50 -11.67
C LEU A 59 -13.61 9.49 -12.23
N ILE A 60 -12.33 9.86 -12.16
CA ILE A 60 -11.22 8.93 -12.38
C ILE A 60 -10.95 8.22 -11.05
N THR A 61 -11.30 6.94 -10.96
CA THR A 61 -11.23 6.17 -9.71
C THR A 61 -9.96 5.33 -9.66
N PRO A 62 -9.44 5.00 -8.46
CA PRO A 62 -8.41 3.97 -8.34
C PRO A 62 -8.92 2.66 -8.94
N SER A 63 -8.01 1.88 -9.51
CA SER A 63 -8.32 0.56 -10.08
C SER A 63 -7.10 -0.35 -10.01
N VAL A 64 -7.29 -1.64 -10.24
CA VAL A 64 -6.17 -2.59 -10.42
C VAL A 64 -6.06 -2.93 -11.89
N HIS A 65 -4.92 -2.61 -12.49
CA HIS A 65 -4.63 -2.87 -13.89
C HIS A 65 -4.23 -4.35 -14.05
N PRO A 66 -4.76 -5.07 -15.05
CA PRO A 66 -4.47 -6.50 -15.24
C PRO A 66 -2.98 -6.83 -15.29
N ASP A 67 -2.17 -5.99 -15.93
CA ASP A 67 -0.72 -6.24 -16.07
C ASP A 67 0.06 -6.16 -14.74
N THR A 68 -0.54 -5.59 -13.69
CA THR A 68 0.08 -5.55 -12.36
C THR A 68 -0.24 -6.78 -11.52
N THR A 69 -1.18 -7.64 -11.97
CA THR A 69 -1.62 -8.81 -11.20
C THR A 69 -0.55 -9.89 -11.05
N ALA A 70 0.51 -9.86 -11.88
CA ALA A 70 1.70 -10.70 -11.71
C ALA A 70 2.42 -10.47 -10.37
N LEU A 71 2.17 -9.33 -9.71
CA LEU A 71 2.69 -9.02 -8.38
C LEU A 71 1.88 -9.68 -7.25
N ASN A 72 0.73 -10.29 -7.54
CA ASN A 72 -0.07 -10.98 -6.54
C ASN A 72 0.54 -12.34 -6.20
N TYR A 73 0.59 -12.67 -4.91
CA TYR A 73 1.12 -13.91 -4.39
C TYR A 73 0.30 -14.40 -3.20
N HIS A 74 -0.03 -15.69 -3.17
CA HIS A 74 -0.85 -16.29 -2.10
C HIS A 74 -0.25 -17.62 -1.68
N GLY A 75 0.68 -17.57 -0.73
CA GLY A 75 1.44 -18.74 -0.29
C GLY A 75 1.06 -19.23 1.11
N GLY A 76 0.94 -18.35 2.09
CA GLY A 76 0.70 -18.72 3.48
C GLY A 76 -0.51 -18.05 4.11
N ARG A 77 -0.92 -18.55 5.28
CA ARG A 77 -1.81 -17.81 6.17
C ARG A 77 -1.06 -16.63 6.79
N LEU A 78 -1.80 -15.75 7.45
CA LEU A 78 -1.20 -14.60 8.15
C LEU A 78 -0.47 -15.00 9.44
N ARG A 79 -0.77 -16.19 9.97
CA ARG A 79 -0.15 -16.79 11.15
C ARG A 79 -0.47 -18.28 11.20
N GLY A 80 0.38 -19.03 11.89
CA GLY A 80 0.18 -20.46 12.11
C GLY A 80 1.44 -21.18 12.55
N MET A 81 1.48 -22.48 12.31
CA MET A 81 2.62 -23.34 12.61
C MET A 81 3.45 -23.56 11.35
N ARG A 82 4.73 -23.17 11.37
CA ARG A 82 5.65 -23.22 10.22
C ARG A 82 5.75 -24.60 9.58
N GLU A 83 5.83 -25.63 10.41
CA GLU A 83 5.96 -27.03 9.96
C GLU A 83 4.67 -27.52 9.30
N ILE A 84 3.52 -27.26 9.93
CA ILE A 84 2.21 -27.70 9.43
C ILE A 84 1.87 -27.00 8.11
N GLU A 85 2.25 -25.74 7.98
CA GLU A 85 1.95 -24.93 6.79
C GLU A 85 3.08 -24.94 5.76
N HIS A 86 4.14 -25.72 6.00
CA HIS A 86 5.29 -25.81 5.11
C HIS A 86 5.83 -24.43 4.69
N LEU A 87 5.93 -23.49 5.64
CA LEU A 87 6.19 -22.08 5.33
C LEU A 87 7.49 -21.86 4.52
N SER A 88 8.50 -22.72 4.69
CA SER A 88 9.72 -22.69 3.89
C SER A 88 9.50 -22.91 2.40
N ASP A 89 8.46 -23.66 2.05
CA ASP A 89 8.17 -24.10 0.68
C ASP A 89 7.12 -23.18 0.04
N TRP A 90 6.29 -22.52 0.86
CA TRP A 90 5.16 -21.70 0.45
C TRP A 90 5.37 -20.20 0.63
N ALA A 91 6.47 -19.73 1.24
CA ALA A 91 6.80 -18.32 1.22
C ALA A 91 7.61 -18.00 -0.04
N GLN A 92 7.27 -16.92 -0.75
CA GLN A 92 8.12 -16.43 -1.83
C GLN A 92 9.46 -16.01 -1.22
N PRO A 93 10.58 -16.63 -1.64
CA PRO A 93 11.86 -16.44 -0.99
C PRO A 93 12.40 -15.02 -1.24
N LEU A 94 13.08 -14.49 -0.24
CA LEU A 94 13.83 -13.23 -0.33
C LEU A 94 15.33 -13.53 -0.23
N SER A 95 16.16 -12.78 -0.94
CA SER A 95 17.61 -12.89 -0.77
C SER A 95 18.00 -12.43 0.64
N VAL A 96 19.17 -12.87 1.13
CA VAL A 96 19.68 -12.41 2.44
C VAL A 96 19.86 -10.89 2.44
N MET A 97 20.30 -10.30 1.32
CA MET A 97 20.47 -8.85 1.19
C MET A 97 19.12 -8.12 1.32
N ASP A 98 18.08 -8.59 0.64
CA ASP A 98 16.73 -8.03 0.72
C ASP A 98 16.17 -8.10 2.15
N LYS A 99 16.36 -9.24 2.81
CA LYS A 99 15.94 -9.42 4.21
C LYS A 99 16.61 -8.40 5.12
N MET A 100 17.91 -8.16 4.94
CA MET A 100 18.64 -7.17 5.74
C MET A 100 18.19 -5.74 5.48
N VAL A 101 17.83 -5.40 4.23
CA VAL A 101 17.26 -4.09 3.87
C VAL A 101 15.91 -3.90 4.54
N ILE A 102 14.99 -4.87 4.42
CA ILE A 102 13.67 -4.83 5.05
C ILE A 102 13.79 -4.68 6.56
N ILE A 103 14.57 -5.55 7.22
CA ILE A 103 14.73 -5.57 8.68
C ILE A 103 15.23 -4.21 9.17
N ARG A 104 16.21 -3.62 8.50
CA ARG A 104 16.75 -2.31 8.86
C ARG A 104 15.74 -1.19 8.64
N SER A 105 15.13 -1.13 7.46
CA SER A 105 14.22 -0.04 7.09
C SER A 105 12.94 -0.03 7.91
N LEU A 106 12.46 -1.21 8.30
CA LEU A 106 11.28 -1.36 9.16
C LEU A 106 11.60 -1.38 10.66
N GLY A 107 12.88 -1.27 11.03
CA GLY A 107 13.31 -1.28 12.44
C GLY A 107 12.98 -2.59 13.18
N LEU A 108 12.92 -3.72 12.47
CA LEU A 108 12.55 -5.00 13.06
C LEU A 108 13.68 -5.54 13.94
N ALA A 109 13.36 -5.91 15.18
CA ALA A 109 14.32 -6.50 16.11
C ALA A 109 14.47 -8.03 15.92
N ILE A 110 14.79 -8.45 14.68
CA ILE A 110 14.93 -9.88 14.31
C ILE A 110 16.17 -10.12 13.45
N HIS A 111 16.61 -11.38 13.37
CA HIS A 111 17.65 -11.81 12.44
C HIS A 111 17.07 -12.19 11.07
N ALA A 112 17.90 -12.11 10.02
CA ALA A 112 17.49 -12.47 8.65
C ALA A 112 16.93 -13.89 8.53
N MET A 113 17.41 -14.85 9.34
CA MET A 113 16.90 -16.22 9.35
C MET A 113 15.49 -16.35 9.93
N GLN A 114 15.02 -15.36 10.68
CA GLN A 114 13.65 -15.32 11.19
C GLN A 114 12.66 -14.78 10.15
N LEU A 115 13.12 -13.97 9.19
CA LEU A 115 12.29 -13.51 8.09
C LEU A 115 12.31 -14.57 6.97
N PHE A 116 11.23 -15.35 6.80
CA PHE A 116 11.19 -16.43 5.82
C PHE A 116 11.11 -15.90 4.39
N GLY A 117 10.19 -14.97 4.15
CA GLY A 117 9.89 -14.45 2.83
C GLY A 117 8.55 -13.72 2.82
N ILE A 118 7.94 -13.62 1.64
CA ILE A 118 6.59 -13.07 1.47
C ILE A 118 5.58 -14.22 1.56
N ALA A 119 4.72 -14.22 2.56
CA ALA A 119 3.62 -15.21 2.65
C ALA A 119 2.44 -14.82 1.76
N TYR A 120 2.22 -13.52 1.60
CA TYR A 120 1.09 -13.00 0.84
C TYR A 120 1.43 -11.66 0.23
N SER A 121 0.96 -11.41 -0.98
CA SER A 121 0.98 -10.10 -1.56
C SER A 121 -0.21 -9.85 -2.47
N THR A 122 -0.74 -8.64 -2.43
CA THR A 122 -1.80 -8.19 -3.33
C THR A 122 -1.55 -6.75 -3.75
N VAL A 123 -1.77 -6.47 -5.02
CA VAL A 123 -1.99 -5.12 -5.52
C VAL A 123 -3.33 -4.63 -4.97
N LEU A 124 -3.32 -3.43 -4.39
CA LEU A 124 -4.51 -2.74 -3.89
C LEU A 124 -5.03 -1.77 -4.95
N SER A 125 -4.10 -1.07 -5.61
CA SER A 125 -4.38 -0.08 -6.62
C SER A 125 -3.17 0.06 -7.56
N SER A 126 -3.41 0.44 -8.80
CA SER A 126 -2.37 0.75 -9.77
C SER A 126 -2.82 1.85 -10.71
N ALA A 127 -1.88 2.71 -11.12
CA ALA A 127 -2.14 3.80 -12.05
C ALA A 127 -1.09 3.81 -13.16
N PRO A 128 -1.50 3.80 -14.45
CA PRO A 128 -0.56 3.78 -15.57
C PRO A 128 0.17 5.12 -15.70
N LEU A 129 1.48 5.03 -15.95
CA LEU A 129 2.36 6.15 -16.27
C LEU A 129 2.74 6.20 -17.76
N GLY A 130 2.22 5.29 -18.59
CA GLY A 130 2.59 5.14 -20.00
C GLY A 130 3.79 4.22 -20.20
N ASP A 131 4.02 3.79 -21.45
CA ASP A 131 5.11 2.88 -21.84
C ASP A 131 5.28 1.67 -20.89
N ASP A 132 4.16 1.01 -20.57
CA ASP A 132 4.09 -0.16 -19.67
C ASP A 132 4.61 0.09 -18.23
N TRP A 133 4.80 1.34 -17.83
CA TRP A 133 5.07 1.74 -16.46
C TRP A 133 3.79 1.99 -15.67
N PHE A 134 3.82 1.62 -14.40
CA PHE A 134 2.75 1.78 -13.44
C PHE A 134 3.32 2.29 -12.11
N VAL A 135 2.52 3.08 -11.39
CA VAL A 135 2.61 3.18 -9.93
C VAL A 135 1.71 2.09 -9.36
N VAL A 136 2.21 1.34 -8.37
CA VAL A 136 1.47 0.24 -7.74
C VAL A 136 1.45 0.42 -6.23
N CYS A 137 0.26 0.51 -5.66
CA CYS A 137 0.02 0.35 -4.23
C CYS A 137 -0.17 -1.13 -3.91
N ARG A 138 0.64 -1.66 -2.99
CA ARG A 138 0.74 -3.09 -2.72
C ARG A 138 0.75 -3.36 -1.23
N ARG A 139 0.00 -4.38 -0.81
CA ARG A 139 0.10 -4.99 0.51
C ARG A 139 0.96 -6.24 0.43
N ILE A 140 1.94 -6.34 1.31
CA ILE A 140 2.92 -7.42 1.40
C ILE A 140 2.91 -7.93 2.85
N ALA A 141 2.66 -9.22 3.04
CA ALA A 141 2.75 -9.88 4.34
C ALA A 141 4.06 -10.65 4.42
N LEU A 142 4.96 -10.18 5.28
CA LEU A 142 6.27 -10.76 5.53
C LEU A 142 6.16 -11.78 6.65
N ALA A 143 6.50 -13.04 6.40
CA ALA A 143 6.39 -14.10 7.40
C ALA A 143 7.61 -14.12 8.32
N ILE A 144 7.38 -13.99 9.62
CA ILE A 144 8.42 -13.84 10.64
C ILE A 144 8.28 -14.94 11.71
N ALA A 145 9.37 -15.67 11.93
CA ALA A 145 9.51 -16.65 13.00
C ALA A 145 9.41 -16.01 14.38
N LEU A 146 8.62 -16.60 15.25
CA LEU A 146 8.60 -16.28 16.67
C LEU A 146 9.64 -17.13 17.43
N PRO A 147 10.20 -16.62 18.53
CA PRO A 147 11.19 -17.37 19.32
C PRO A 147 10.59 -18.61 20.00
N HIS A 148 9.30 -18.57 20.32
CA HIS A 148 8.56 -19.63 20.98
C HIS A 148 7.14 -19.75 20.40
N ILE A 149 6.54 -20.92 20.53
CA ILE A 149 5.12 -21.13 20.19
C ILE A 149 4.28 -20.23 21.09
N GLN A 150 3.37 -19.48 20.47
CA GLN A 150 2.34 -18.68 21.12
C GLN A 150 0.96 -19.28 20.87
N HIS A 151 -0.04 -18.78 21.59
CA HIS A 151 -1.44 -19.16 21.39
C HIS A 151 -2.27 -17.90 21.18
N ASP A 152 -3.20 -17.94 20.23
CA ASP A 152 -4.09 -16.81 19.96
C ASP A 152 -5.28 -16.77 20.92
N LYS A 153 -6.23 -15.86 20.67
CA LYS A 153 -7.44 -15.69 21.49
C LYS A 153 -8.33 -16.93 21.55
N ASP A 154 -8.24 -17.81 20.55
CA ASP A 154 -9.02 -19.03 20.42
C ASP A 154 -8.22 -20.26 20.93
N GLY A 155 -7.00 -20.04 21.42
CA GLY A 155 -6.11 -21.09 21.93
C GLY A 155 -5.41 -21.88 20.83
N LEU A 156 -5.37 -21.39 19.58
CA LEU A 156 -4.66 -22.06 18.49
C LEU A 156 -3.17 -21.74 18.56
N PRO A 157 -2.28 -22.75 18.44
CA PRO A 157 -0.84 -22.52 18.49
C PRO A 157 -0.32 -21.89 17.18
N TYR A 158 0.65 -20.99 17.31
CA TYR A 158 1.40 -20.43 16.19
C TYR A 158 2.85 -20.14 16.57
N ASP A 159 3.77 -20.34 15.63
CA ASP A 159 5.21 -20.09 15.81
C ASP A 159 5.81 -19.18 14.71
N TYR A 160 4.93 -18.62 13.89
CA TYR A 160 5.21 -17.47 13.05
C TYR A 160 4.00 -16.53 12.99
N ASP A 161 4.26 -15.25 12.72
CA ASP A 161 3.24 -14.24 12.43
C ASP A 161 3.66 -13.43 11.20
N THR A 162 2.79 -12.57 10.71
CA THR A 162 3.10 -11.70 9.56
C THR A 162 3.24 -10.24 9.95
N HIS A 163 4.27 -9.58 9.40
CA HIS A 163 4.37 -8.14 9.39
C HIS A 163 3.82 -7.59 8.08
N ILE A 164 2.83 -6.70 8.17
CA ILE A 164 2.18 -6.11 7.00
C ILE A 164 2.91 -4.84 6.58
N LEU A 165 3.47 -4.87 5.37
CA LEU A 165 3.99 -3.70 4.67
C LEU A 165 2.96 -3.26 3.62
N GLN A 166 2.55 -2.01 3.67
CA GLN A 166 1.73 -1.38 2.64
C GLN A 166 2.52 -0.25 2.02
N THR A 167 2.82 -0.39 0.74
CA THR A 167 3.80 0.45 0.04
C THR A 167 3.31 0.87 -1.33
N ALA A 168 3.91 1.92 -1.88
CA ALA A 168 3.84 2.21 -3.30
C ALA A 168 5.23 2.24 -3.94
N HIS A 169 5.32 1.69 -5.15
CA HIS A 169 6.54 1.64 -5.94
C HIS A 169 6.20 1.69 -7.43
N LEU A 170 7.23 1.91 -8.26
CA LEU A 170 7.10 1.82 -9.71
C LEU A 170 7.08 0.34 -10.13
N TYR A 171 6.50 0.06 -11.29
CA TYR A 171 6.49 -1.27 -11.87
C TYR A 171 6.48 -1.15 -13.40
N HIS A 172 7.26 -2.00 -14.06
CA HIS A 172 7.25 -2.12 -15.52
C HIS A 172 6.93 -3.57 -15.89
N VAL A 173 6.07 -3.79 -16.86
CA VAL A 173 5.54 -5.13 -17.21
C VAL A 173 6.65 -6.09 -17.65
N SER A 174 7.71 -5.59 -18.28
CA SER A 174 8.84 -6.44 -18.71
C SER A 174 9.73 -6.92 -17.55
N HIS A 175 9.55 -6.41 -16.34
CA HIS A 175 10.29 -6.87 -15.18
C HIS A 175 9.55 -8.07 -14.57
N GLU A 176 10.04 -9.28 -14.89
CA GLU A 176 9.48 -10.56 -14.37
C GLU A 176 9.45 -10.60 -12.84
N ASN A 177 10.35 -9.87 -12.18
CA ASN A 177 10.34 -9.64 -10.75
C ASN A 177 10.10 -8.16 -10.47
N ALA A 178 9.24 -7.87 -9.49
CA ALA A 178 9.07 -6.53 -8.94
C ALA A 178 10.43 -5.86 -8.69
N LEU A 179 10.48 -4.53 -8.81
CA LEU A 179 11.68 -3.73 -8.56
C LEU A 179 12.40 -4.11 -7.24
N PRO A 180 13.70 -3.80 -7.11
CA PRO A 180 14.50 -4.15 -5.94
C PRO A 180 13.76 -3.85 -4.64
N VAL A 181 13.86 -4.74 -3.66
CA VAL A 181 13.15 -4.62 -2.36
C VAL A 181 13.39 -3.29 -1.66
N SER A 182 14.52 -2.64 -1.92
CA SER A 182 14.80 -1.28 -1.46
C SER A 182 13.72 -0.28 -1.86
N GLU A 183 13.13 -0.41 -3.04
CA GLU A 183 12.10 0.49 -3.53
C GLU A 183 10.79 0.36 -2.74
N TRP A 184 10.49 -0.83 -2.21
CA TRP A 184 9.31 -1.05 -1.38
C TRP A 184 9.38 -0.27 -0.07
N VAL A 185 10.59 0.03 0.41
CA VAL A 185 10.81 0.67 1.71
C VAL A 185 11.24 2.14 1.59
N THR A 186 11.77 2.58 0.45
CA THR A 186 12.08 4.00 0.21
C THR A 186 10.87 4.83 -0.21
N GLY A 187 9.85 4.19 -0.78
CA GLY A 187 8.67 4.86 -1.33
C GLY A 187 8.96 5.59 -2.66
N ILE A 188 8.09 6.54 -3.01
CA ILE A 188 8.10 7.23 -4.30
C ILE A 188 8.66 8.64 -4.15
N GLY A 189 9.58 9.01 -5.06
CA GLY A 189 10.17 10.36 -5.08
C GLY A 189 10.92 10.72 -3.80
N GLY A 190 11.51 9.73 -3.12
CA GLY A 190 12.19 9.91 -1.83
C GLY A 190 11.26 10.17 -0.64
N THR A 191 9.94 10.11 -0.84
CA THR A 191 8.96 10.19 0.25
C THR A 191 8.69 8.78 0.76
N VAL A 192 9.02 8.54 2.03
CA VAL A 192 8.59 7.32 2.71
C VAL A 192 7.09 7.42 2.93
N LEU A 193 6.35 6.47 2.37
CA LEU A 193 4.90 6.39 2.49
C LEU A 193 4.52 5.28 3.44
N HIS A 194 3.53 5.53 4.29
CA HIS A 194 3.02 4.55 5.25
C HIS A 194 1.58 4.20 4.89
N HIS A 195 1.21 2.91 5.03
CA HIS A 195 -0.17 2.46 4.83
C HIS A 195 -0.79 2.96 3.52
N VAL A 196 -0.12 2.73 2.39
CA VAL A 196 -0.63 3.18 1.09
C VAL A 196 -1.74 2.25 0.62
N TYR A 197 -2.88 2.81 0.21
CA TYR A 197 -4.04 2.07 -0.28
C TYR A 197 -4.30 2.32 -1.76
N ASP A 198 -4.38 3.59 -2.16
CA ASP A 198 -4.83 3.97 -3.49
C ASP A 198 -3.83 4.84 -4.23
N CYS A 199 -3.80 4.66 -5.55
CA CYS A 199 -3.14 5.55 -6.47
C CYS A 199 -4.06 5.91 -7.63
N VAL A 200 -3.98 7.16 -8.09
CA VAL A 200 -4.70 7.64 -9.27
C VAL A 200 -3.77 8.54 -10.06
N VAL A 201 -3.77 8.36 -11.38
CA VAL A 201 -3.13 9.29 -12.31
C VAL A 201 -4.22 9.98 -13.11
N TYR A 202 -4.18 11.30 -13.15
CA TYR A 202 -5.05 12.10 -14.02
C TYR A 202 -4.25 13.26 -14.61
N GLU A 203 -4.21 13.30 -15.94
CA GLU A 203 -3.34 14.19 -16.71
C GLU A 203 -1.88 14.08 -16.21
N ASP A 204 -1.24 15.18 -15.85
CA ASP A 204 0.14 15.27 -15.41
C ASP A 204 0.32 15.08 -13.90
N LYS A 205 -0.66 14.49 -13.20
CA LYS A 205 -0.64 14.34 -11.74
C LYS A 205 -0.82 12.91 -11.27
N LEU A 206 0.03 12.52 -10.32
CA LEU A 206 -0.12 11.33 -9.50
C LEU A 206 -0.67 11.72 -8.12
N TYR A 207 -1.71 11.02 -7.69
CA TYR A 207 -2.30 11.09 -6.36
C TYR A 207 -2.09 9.77 -5.63
N LEU A 208 -1.64 9.82 -4.37
CA LEU A 208 -1.52 8.64 -3.50
C LEU A 208 -2.17 8.89 -2.14
N SER A 209 -2.93 7.92 -1.63
CA SER A 209 -3.38 7.94 -0.23
C SER A 209 -2.37 7.25 0.67
N SER A 210 -2.09 7.87 1.80
CA SER A 210 -1.28 7.31 2.88
C SER A 210 -2.13 7.34 4.15
N GLY A 211 -2.42 6.14 4.67
CA GLY A 211 -3.08 5.97 5.96
C GLY A 211 -2.15 6.35 7.12
N GLY A 212 -2.76 6.83 8.18
CA GLY A 212 -2.11 7.21 9.42
C GLY A 212 -2.08 6.08 10.43
N GLY A 213 -0.92 5.82 11.03
CA GLY A 213 -0.83 5.01 12.27
C GLY A 213 -1.35 5.78 13.49
N ASP A 214 -1.13 5.23 14.69
CA ASP A 214 -1.63 5.80 15.95
C ASP A 214 -1.22 7.27 16.20
N ASP A 215 -0.07 7.68 15.64
CA ASP A 215 0.52 9.02 15.81
C ASP A 215 0.60 9.83 14.51
N GLN A 216 0.03 9.34 13.41
CA GLN A 216 0.11 10.01 12.11
C GLN A 216 -1.28 10.22 11.53
N ARG A 217 -1.53 11.41 10.99
CA ARG A 217 -2.77 11.69 10.26
C ARG A 217 -2.70 11.19 8.84
N ASN A 218 -3.86 10.82 8.32
CA ASN A 218 -4.02 10.46 6.93
C ASN A 218 -3.59 11.60 6.02
N THR A 219 -3.01 11.25 4.88
CA THR A 219 -2.42 12.22 3.96
C THR A 219 -2.66 11.82 2.51
N ILE A 220 -3.03 12.80 1.69
CA ILE A 220 -2.99 12.68 0.23
C ILE A 220 -1.73 13.34 -0.30
N HIS A 221 -0.92 12.54 -1.00
CA HIS A 221 0.25 13.03 -1.69
C HIS A 221 -0.09 13.32 -3.14
N GLN A 222 0.56 14.35 -3.69
CA GLN A 222 0.38 14.77 -5.08
C GLN A 222 1.74 15.09 -5.66
N TRP A 223 2.04 14.53 -6.83
CA TRP A 223 3.23 14.84 -7.63
C TRP A 223 2.83 15.21 -9.04
N SER A 224 3.63 16.09 -9.66
CA SER A 224 3.64 16.23 -11.11
C SER A 224 4.46 15.11 -11.72
N ILE A 225 3.95 14.52 -12.81
CA ILE A 225 4.62 13.48 -13.58
C ILE A 225 4.93 14.02 -14.97
N GLU A 226 6.15 13.76 -15.44
CA GLU A 226 6.57 14.09 -16.80
C GLU A 226 6.48 12.84 -17.65
N TYR A 227 5.56 12.86 -18.63
CA TYR A 227 5.53 11.81 -19.65
C TYR A 227 6.64 12.09 -20.66
N PRO A 228 7.38 11.05 -21.11
CA PRO A 228 8.26 11.20 -22.25
C PRO A 228 7.43 11.75 -23.41
N THR A 229 7.85 12.87 -23.98
CA THR A 229 7.20 13.40 -25.18
C THR A 229 7.37 12.34 -26.26
N GLN A 230 6.27 11.72 -26.70
CA GLN A 230 6.29 10.86 -27.86
C GLN A 230 6.83 11.71 -29.02
N LYS A 231 8.08 11.44 -29.43
CA LYS A 231 8.62 12.03 -30.65
C LYS A 231 7.80 11.44 -31.79
N GLY A 232 6.89 12.25 -32.33
CA GLY A 232 6.09 11.93 -33.51
C GLY A 232 6.93 11.75 -34.77
#